data_AF-A0A525CGS6-F1
#
_entry.id   AF-A0A525CGS6-F1
#
_cell.length_a   1.000
_cell.length_b   1.000
_cell.length_c   1.000
_cell.angle_alpha   90.00
_cell.angle_beta   90.00
_cell.angle_gamma   90.00
#
_symmetry.space_group_name_H-M   'P 1'
#
loop_
_entity.id
_entity.type
_entity.pdbx_description
1 polymer ?
#
loop_
_entity_poly.entity_id
_entity_poly.type
_entity_poly.pdbx_seq_one_letter_code
_entity_poly.pdbx_strand_id
1 'polypeptide(L)'
;MYTYETEIIEFALEGNIPLLSSLREQLKTVSVTGRLNLGSIIRTELKSEQSCSADNGLGVISDLFVEFETLNSPVAPTIEIVNGQLARLVLVSCADEVIPETPKIKRLYYVTYDVSGELIETNQRNMKYAIRQT
;
A
#
# COMPACT_ATOMS: atom_id res chain seq x y z
N MET A 1 9.81 11.22 8.23
CA MET A 1 10.19 9.83 8.55
C MET A 1 9.32 8.97 7.65
N TYR A 2 9.90 8.19 6.74
CA TYR A 2 9.13 7.30 5.88
C TYR A 2 8.56 6.17 6.75
N THR A 3 7.25 5.96 6.68
CA THR A 3 6.58 4.85 7.37
C THR A 3 6.28 3.73 6.37
N TYR A 4 6.05 2.51 6.87
CA TYR A 4 5.72 1.37 6.01
C TYR A 4 4.48 1.66 5.14
N GLU A 5 3.53 2.49 5.61
CA GLU A 5 2.37 2.90 4.82
C GLU A 5 2.78 3.71 3.60
N THR A 6 3.68 4.68 3.78
CA THR A 6 4.20 5.48 2.66
C THR A 6 4.90 4.60 1.63
N GLU A 7 5.71 3.63 2.07
CA GLU A 7 6.41 2.69 1.18
C GLU A 7 5.45 1.80 0.38
N ILE A 8 4.40 1.27 1.02
CA ILE A 8 3.37 0.46 0.37
C ILE A 8 2.58 1.28 -0.65
N ILE A 9 2.15 2.50 -0.27
CA ILE A 9 1.37 3.38 -1.15
C ILE A 9 2.22 3.85 -2.32
N GLU A 10 3.47 4.24 -2.10
CA GLU A 10 4.38 4.65 -3.17
C GLU A 10 4.53 3.55 -4.22
N PHE A 11 4.77 2.32 -3.78
CA PHE A 11 4.89 1.18 -4.67
C PHE A 11 3.60 0.86 -5.42
N ALA A 12 2.44 0.90 -4.74
CA ALA A 12 1.14 0.72 -5.39
C ALA A 12 0.90 1.75 -6.49
N LEU A 13 1.45 2.95 -6.33
CA LEU A 13 1.30 4.05 -7.27
C LEU A 13 2.35 4.02 -8.39
N GLU A 14 3.28 3.08 -8.50
CA GLU A 14 4.38 3.10 -9.50
C GLU A 14 3.94 2.90 -10.95
N GLY A 15 2.71 2.46 -11.21
CA GLY A 15 2.18 2.28 -12.57
C GLY A 15 2.05 3.58 -13.38
N ASN A 16 2.24 3.54 -14.70
CA ASN A 16 2.17 4.71 -15.59
C ASN A 16 0.74 5.11 -16.03
N ILE A 17 -0.24 4.95 -15.13
CA ILE A 17 -1.63 5.35 -15.39
C ILE A 17 -1.82 6.80 -14.92
N PRO A 18 -2.47 7.70 -15.71
CA PRO A 18 -2.66 9.11 -15.35
C PRO A 18 -3.28 9.33 -13.96
N LEU A 19 -4.25 8.49 -13.57
CA LEU A 19 -4.86 8.51 -12.24
C LEU A 19 -3.82 8.33 -11.12
N LEU A 20 -2.87 7.40 -11.29
CA LEU A 20 -1.82 7.13 -10.31
C LEU A 20 -0.84 8.30 -10.22
N SER A 21 -0.51 8.94 -11.35
CA SER A 21 0.36 10.13 -11.37
C SER A 21 -0.18 11.27 -10.52
N SER A 22 -1.49 11.55 -10.58
CA SER A 22 -2.10 12.58 -9.74
C SER A 22 -2.16 12.20 -8.26
N LEU A 23 -2.28 10.91 -7.92
CA LEU A 23 -2.24 10.43 -6.54
C LEU A 23 -0.83 10.47 -5.93
N ARG A 24 0.23 10.31 -6.73
CA ARG A 24 1.62 10.42 -6.25
C ARG A 24 1.96 11.81 -5.70
N GLU A 25 1.40 12.86 -6.30
CA GLU A 25 1.61 14.22 -5.79
C GLU A 25 1.01 14.40 -4.39
N GLN A 26 -0.11 13.74 -4.09
CA GLN A 26 -0.70 13.74 -2.75
C GLN A 26 0.20 13.09 -1.70
N LEU A 27 1.00 12.08 -2.08
CA LEU A 27 1.93 11.40 -1.17
C LEU A 27 2.92 12.38 -0.50
N LYS A 28 3.27 13.49 -1.18
CA LYS A 28 4.16 14.52 -0.62
C LYS A 28 3.55 15.28 0.56
N THR A 29 2.22 15.27 0.67
CA THR A 29 1.45 16.01 1.68
C THR A 29 0.59 15.08 2.55
N VAL A 30 0.64 13.76 2.32
CA VAL A 30 -0.17 12.81 3.07
C VAL A 30 0.40 12.62 4.47
N SER A 31 -0.50 12.56 5.44
CA SER A 31 -0.19 12.31 6.84
C SER A 31 -1.10 11.21 7.39
N VAL A 32 -0.57 10.41 8.31
CA VAL A 32 -1.36 9.44 9.07
C VAL A 32 -2.09 10.16 10.19
N THR A 33 -3.41 10.04 10.23
CA THR A 33 -4.26 10.69 11.24
C THR A 33 -4.80 9.72 12.29
N GLY A 34 -4.75 8.42 12.02
CA GLY A 34 -5.17 7.38 12.94
C GLY A 34 -4.74 5.98 12.50
N ARG A 35 -4.58 5.08 13.47
CA ARG A 35 -4.33 3.65 13.26
C ARG A 35 -5.24 2.83 14.18
N LEU A 36 -5.82 1.78 13.64
CA LEU A 36 -6.57 0.77 14.38
C LEU A 36 -5.98 -0.60 14.07
N ASN A 37 -5.48 -1.31 15.09
CA ASN A 37 -4.98 -2.67 14.99
C ASN A 37 -5.99 -3.63 15.63
N LEU A 38 -6.48 -4.59 14.83
CA LEU A 38 -7.45 -5.62 15.24
C LEU A 38 -6.84 -7.04 15.15
N GLY A 39 -5.52 -7.16 15.24
CA GLY A 39 -4.81 -8.43 15.10
C GLY A 39 -4.40 -8.69 13.66
N SER A 40 -5.21 -9.44 12.91
CA SER A 40 -4.95 -9.76 11.50
C SER A 40 -5.29 -8.62 10.53
N ILE A 41 -5.83 -7.51 11.05
CA ILE A 41 -6.23 -6.34 10.27
C ILE A 41 -5.60 -5.08 10.89
N ILE A 42 -4.95 -4.27 10.05
CA ILE A 42 -4.55 -2.90 10.41
C ILE A 42 -5.25 -1.93 9.46
N ARG A 43 -5.91 -0.92 10.02
CA ARG A 43 -6.50 0.19 9.26
C ARG A 43 -5.79 1.48 9.62
N THR A 44 -5.24 2.15 8.61
CA THR A 44 -4.57 3.44 8.73
C THR A 44 -5.38 4.50 7.99
N GLU A 45 -5.80 5.54 8.73
CA GLU A 45 -6.47 6.72 8.18
C GLU A 45 -5.43 7.72 7.68
N LEU A 46 -5.67 8.25 6.49
CA LEU A 46 -4.78 9.16 5.77
C LEU A 46 -5.49 10.50 5.55
N LYS A 47 -4.71 11.58 5.58
CA LYS A 47 -5.16 12.91 5.18
C LYS A 47 -4.12 13.55 4.28
N SER A 48 -4.53 13.94 3.08
CA SER A 48 -3.74 14.77 2.18
C SER A 48 -4.23 16.22 2.21
N GLU A 49 -3.30 17.17 2.07
CA GLU A 49 -3.63 18.59 1.89
C GLU A 49 -3.98 18.91 0.43
N GLN A 50 -3.80 17.95 -0.48
CA GLN A 50 -4.08 18.08 -1.90
C GLN A 50 -5.23 17.13 -2.29
N SER A 51 -6.24 17.68 -2.95
CA SER A 51 -7.18 16.87 -3.74
C SER A 51 -6.66 16.79 -5.16
N CYS A 52 -6.70 15.63 -5.80
CA CYS A 52 -6.60 15.58 -7.25
C CYS A 52 -7.99 15.57 -7.89
N SER A 53 -8.07 15.99 -9.15
CA SER A 53 -9.30 15.96 -9.94
C SER A 53 -9.71 14.55 -10.38
N ALA A 54 -9.12 13.50 -9.78
CA ALA A 54 -9.60 12.15 -9.99
C ALA A 54 -11.07 12.12 -9.60
N ASP A 55 -11.89 11.46 -10.42
CA ASP A 55 -13.35 11.46 -10.32
C ASP A 55 -13.84 11.44 -8.86
N ASN A 56 -14.94 12.17 -8.61
CA ASN A 56 -15.62 12.27 -7.31
C ASN A 56 -16.24 10.93 -6.82
N GLY A 57 -15.60 9.79 -7.10
CA GLY A 57 -16.00 8.44 -6.78
C GLY A 57 -15.08 7.76 -5.77
N LEU A 58 -15.50 6.56 -5.36
CA LEU A 58 -14.72 5.63 -4.54
C LEU A 58 -13.85 4.79 -5.48
N GLY A 59 -12.53 4.84 -5.29
CA GLY A 59 -11.56 3.99 -5.98
C GLY A 59 -10.85 3.04 -5.00
N VAL A 60 -10.45 1.87 -5.49
CA VAL A 60 -9.74 0.86 -4.71
C VAL A 60 -8.54 0.35 -5.50
N ILE A 61 -7.38 0.21 -4.84
CA ILE A 61 -6.20 -0.48 -5.37
C ILE A 61 -5.94 -1.70 -4.49
N SER A 62 -5.99 -2.91 -5.07
CA SER A 62 -5.94 -4.18 -4.33
C SER A 62 -5.00 -5.26 -4.90
N ASP A 63 -4.33 -5.01 -6.03
CA ASP A 63 -3.49 -6.02 -6.71
C ASP A 63 -2.03 -6.03 -6.21
N LEU A 64 -1.85 -5.67 -4.94
CA LEU A 64 -0.55 -5.58 -4.29
C LEU A 64 -0.45 -6.63 -3.17
N PHE A 65 0.74 -7.18 -3.00
CA PHE A 65 1.10 -8.04 -1.89
C PHE A 65 2.35 -7.52 -1.17
N VAL A 66 2.37 -7.70 0.15
CA VAL A 66 3.45 -7.28 1.04
C VAL A 66 3.92 -8.48 1.86
N GLU A 67 5.18 -8.86 1.71
CA GLU A 67 5.82 -9.76 2.69
C GLU A 67 6.42 -8.91 3.80
N PHE A 68 6.01 -9.17 5.04
CA PHE A 68 6.63 -8.63 6.23
C PHE A 68 7.68 -9.60 6.79
N GLU A 69 8.73 -9.08 7.43
CA GLU A 69 9.82 -9.92 7.99
C GLU A 69 9.35 -10.89 9.07
N THR A 70 8.30 -10.53 9.80
CA THR A 70 7.81 -11.24 10.98
C THR A 70 6.63 -12.17 10.69
N LEU A 71 6.09 -12.14 9.47
CA LEU A 71 4.94 -12.96 9.07
C LEU A 71 5.38 -14.06 8.12
N ASN A 72 4.71 -15.20 8.20
CA ASN A 72 4.99 -16.32 7.31
C ASN A 72 4.22 -16.18 5.98
N SER A 73 3.14 -15.42 5.98
CA SER A 73 2.28 -15.22 4.82
C SER A 73 2.31 -13.77 4.34
N PRO A 74 2.21 -13.55 3.02
CA PRO A 74 2.01 -12.21 2.47
C PRO A 74 0.68 -11.60 2.93
N VAL A 75 0.67 -10.27 3.06
CA VAL A 75 -0.50 -9.45 3.39
C VAL A 75 -0.98 -8.75 2.13
N ALA A 76 -2.30 -8.70 1.94
CA ALA A 76 -2.94 -8.01 0.82
C ALA A 76 -3.39 -6.60 1.26
N PRO A 77 -2.64 -5.53 0.95
CA PRO A 77 -3.09 -4.17 1.16
C PRO A 77 -4.23 -3.77 0.22
N THR A 78 -5.16 -3.00 0.76
CA THR A 78 -6.17 -2.27 0.01
C THR A 78 -5.99 -0.78 0.27
N ILE A 79 -5.83 0.02 -0.79
CA ILE A 79 -5.80 1.48 -0.69
C ILE A 79 -7.14 2.02 -1.16
N GLU A 80 -7.81 2.75 -0.28
CA GLU A 80 -9.09 3.39 -0.60
C GLU A 80 -8.89 4.87 -0.94
N ILE A 81 -9.50 5.27 -2.04
CA ILE A 81 -9.49 6.63 -2.57
C ILE A 81 -10.93 7.16 -2.52
N VAL A 82 -11.14 8.31 -1.88
CA VAL A 82 -12.46 8.93 -1.76
C VAL A 82 -12.40 10.33 -2.34
N ASN A 83 -13.25 10.64 -3.32
CA ASN A 83 -13.29 11.94 -3.98
C ASN A 83 -11.90 12.40 -4.47
N GLY A 84 -11.20 11.48 -5.13
CA GLY A 84 -9.85 11.72 -5.61
C GLY A 84 -8.80 11.96 -4.53
N GLN A 85 -9.02 11.52 -3.28
CA GLN A 85 -8.03 11.65 -2.20
C GLN A 85 -7.64 10.30 -1.62
N LEU A 86 -6.34 10.09 -1.37
CA LEU A 86 -5.86 8.98 -0.55
C LEU A 86 -6.50 9.05 0.84
N ALA A 87 -7.40 8.11 1.13
CA ALA A 87 -8.21 8.14 2.34
C ALA A 87 -7.73 7.12 3.36
N ARG A 88 -7.50 5.87 2.94
CA ARG A 88 -7.20 4.77 3.86
C ARG A 88 -6.25 3.75 3.25
N LEU A 89 -5.42 3.17 4.09
CA LEU A 89 -4.70 1.92 3.82
C LEU A 89 -5.21 0.85 4.78
N VAL A 90 -5.64 -0.28 4.23
CA VAL A 90 -6.10 -1.43 5.01
C VAL A 90 -5.18 -2.61 4.70
N LEU A 91 -4.60 -3.20 5.73
CA LEU A 91 -3.80 -4.41 5.66
C LEU A 91 -4.63 -5.57 6.19
N VAL A 92 -4.72 -6.66 5.43
CA VAL A 92 -5.40 -7.89 5.86
C VAL A 92 -4.47 -9.08 5.68
N SER A 93 -4.20 -9.79 6.78
CA SER A 93 -3.48 -11.06 6.77
C SER A 93 -4.43 -12.20 6.39
N CYS A 94 -4.15 -12.91 5.29
CA CYS A 94 -4.96 -14.03 4.82
C CYS A 94 -4.83 -15.29 5.66
N ALA A 95 -3.82 -15.36 6.53
CA ALA A 95 -3.51 -16.52 7.37
C ALA A 95 -3.90 -16.31 8.84
N ASP A 96 -4.72 -15.29 9.13
CA ASP A 96 -5.09 -14.85 10.49
C ASP A 96 -3.87 -14.54 11.40
N GLU A 97 -2.70 -14.32 10.81
CA GLU A 97 -1.49 -13.92 11.55
C GLU A 97 -1.64 -12.48 12.07
N VAL A 98 -1.23 -12.25 13.32
CA VAL A 98 -1.25 -10.92 13.94
C VAL A 98 -0.22 -10.03 13.27
N ILE A 99 -0.67 -8.93 12.66
CA ILE A 99 0.21 -7.93 12.07
C ILE A 99 0.75 -7.04 13.20
N PRO A 100 2.08 -6.92 13.37
CA PRO A 100 2.65 -6.05 14.39
C PRO A 100 2.34 -4.58 14.07
N GLU A 101 2.27 -3.72 15.09
CA GLU A 101 1.92 -2.30 14.92
C GLU A 101 2.88 -1.52 14.01
N THR A 102 4.16 -1.92 14.01
CA THR A 102 5.22 -1.35 13.18
C THR A 102 5.90 -2.47 12.38
N PRO A 103 5.23 -3.02 11.36
CA PRO A 103 5.79 -4.11 10.58
C PRO A 103 6.96 -3.62 9.72
N LYS A 104 7.94 -4.50 9.50
CA LYS A 104 9.06 -4.25 8.59
C LYS A 104 8.82 -4.94 7.26
N ILE A 105 8.86 -4.18 6.18
CA ILE A 105 8.63 -4.69 4.83
C ILE A 105 9.88 -5.44 4.37
N LYS A 106 9.71 -6.72 4.04
CA LYS A 106 10.73 -7.52 3.37
C LYS A 106 10.67 -7.32 1.86
N ARG A 107 9.46 -7.37 1.30
CA ARG A 107 9.21 -7.34 -0.15
C ARG A 107 7.83 -6.79 -0.47
N LEU A 108 7.74 -6.07 -1.59
CA LEU A 108 6.49 -5.63 -2.23
C LEU A 108 6.41 -6.25 -3.63
N TYR A 109 5.25 -6.73 -4.05
CA TYR A 109 5.07 -7.25 -5.41
C TYR A 109 3.62 -7.23 -5.88
N TYR A 110 3.41 -7.09 -7.18
CA TYR A 110 2.12 -7.33 -7.85
C TYR A 110 2.24 -8.50 -8.82
N VAL A 111 1.11 -9.20 -9.01
CA VAL A 111 0.99 -10.31 -9.95
C VAL A 111 -0.27 -10.11 -10.77
N THR A 112 -0.13 -9.93 -12.07
CA THR A 112 -1.25 -9.72 -12.98
C THR A 112 -1.48 -11.00 -13.78
N TYR A 113 -2.71 -11.51 -13.77
CA TYR A 113 -3.12 -12.65 -14.59
C TYR A 113 -4.07 -12.19 -15.69
N ASP A 114 -4.06 -12.86 -16.84
CA ASP A 114 -5.03 -12.63 -17.90
C ASP A 114 -6.37 -13.32 -17.60
N VAL A 115 -7.35 -13.12 -18.49
CA VAL A 115 -8.69 -13.71 -18.36
C VAL A 115 -8.70 -15.25 -18.44
N SER A 116 -7.61 -15.88 -18.91
CA SER A 116 -7.44 -17.33 -18.93
C SER A 116 -6.70 -17.86 -17.68
N GLY A 117 -6.24 -16.96 -16.80
CA GLY A 117 -5.47 -17.30 -15.61
C GLY A 117 -3.96 -17.42 -15.87
N GLU A 118 -3.47 -17.03 -17.05
CA GLU A 118 -2.05 -17.03 -17.39
C GLU A 118 -1.37 -15.78 -16.82
N LEU A 119 -0.13 -15.93 -16.34
CA LEU A 119 0.63 -14.82 -15.76
C LEU A 119 1.03 -13.81 -16.85
N ILE A 120 0.57 -12.56 -16.74
CA ILE A 120 0.94 -11.47 -17.65
C ILE A 120 2.19 -10.74 -17.16
N GLU A 121 2.21 -10.31 -15.90
CA GLU A 121 3.24 -9.40 -15.39
C GLU A 121 3.52 -9.65 -13.91
N THR A 122 4.79 -9.58 -13.55
CA THR A 122 5.25 -9.49 -12.16
C THR A 122 6.19 -8.33 -12.01
N ASN A 123 5.97 -7.51 -10.99
CA ASN A 123 6.94 -6.53 -10.53
C ASN A 123 7.17 -6.73 -9.04
N GLN A 124 8.42 -6.63 -8.65
CA GLN A 124 8.86 -6.93 -7.32
C GLN A 124 9.92 -5.93 -6.88
N ARG A 125 9.72 -5.36 -5.70
CA ARG A 125 10.71 -4.56 -5.00
C ARG A 125 11.13 -5.27 -3.71
N ASN A 126 12.41 -5.64 -3.63
CA ASN A 126 13.00 -6.11 -2.39
C ASN A 126 13.51 -4.90 -1.60
N MET A 127 13.12 -4.77 -0.35
CA MET A 127 13.58 -3.68 0.51
C MET A 127 14.95 -4.08 1.09
N LYS A 128 16.03 -3.79 0.35
CA LYS A 128 17.39 -3.92 0.89
C LYS A 128 17.62 -2.77 1.87
N TYR A 129 17.52 -3.02 3.17
CA TYR A 129 17.94 -2.05 4.16
C TYR A 129 19.45 -1.83 4.04
N ALA A 130 19.85 -0.66 3.55
CA ALA A 130 21.16 -0.13 3.83
C ALA A 130 21.20 0.17 5.33
N ILE A 131 21.86 -0.68 6.10
CA ILE A 131 22.28 -0.37 7.46
C ILE A 131 23.24 0.83 7.32
N ARG A 132 22.73 2.06 7.41
CA ARG A 132 23.57 3.20 7.74
C ARG A 132 23.80 3.14 9.24
N GLN A 133 24.92 2.51 9.61
CA GLN A 133 25.53 2.74 10.91
C GLN A 133 25.86 4.24 10.98
N THR A 134 25.21 4.95 11.90
CA THR A 134 25.70 6.24 12.43
C THR A 134 26.40 5.97 13.74
#